data_AF-A0A8B6CF29-F1
#
_entry.id   AF-A0A8B6CF29-F1
#
_cell.length_a   1.000
_cell.length_b   1.000
_cell.length_c   1.000
_cell.angle_alpha   90.00
_cell.angle_beta   90.00
_cell.angle_gamma   90.00
#
_symmetry.space_group_name_H-M   'P 1'
#
loop_
_entity.id
_entity.type
_entity.pdbx_description
1 polymer ?
#
loop_
_entity_poly.entity_id
_entity_poly.type
_entity_poly.pdbx_seq_one_letter_code
_entity_poly.pdbx_strand_id
1 'polypeptide(L)'
;MLYPEFENYKQEYIAQKLLNEAYSAHNALDDCRMLMSLVKKTEKIDVLLSDYFYSSHQVTFQGVQPNKESLEHLLRNKVLSRTIFKKLEDSTLTYNHLKISYHRDGFDGLFYLLSEKTGSGKARISNNRRVIQKIADFFSNEE
;
A
#
# COMPACT_ATOMS: atom_id res chain seq x y z
N MET A 1 8.84 -4.89 -7.70
CA MET A 1 10.23 -4.33 -7.73
C MET A 1 10.57 -4.00 -9.18
N LEU A 2 11.31 -2.92 -9.43
CA LEU A 2 11.64 -2.44 -10.78
C LEU A 2 12.69 -3.29 -11.52
N TYR A 3 13.63 -3.92 -10.78
CA TYR A 3 14.75 -4.72 -11.34
C TYR A 3 14.88 -6.07 -10.61
N PRO A 4 13.90 -6.99 -10.74
CA PRO A 4 13.84 -8.23 -9.96
C PRO A 4 15.07 -9.13 -10.12
N GLU A 5 15.82 -8.98 -11.19
CA GLU A 5 17.04 -9.74 -11.52
C GLU A 5 18.28 -9.31 -10.73
N PHE A 6 18.23 -8.21 -9.98
CA PHE A 6 19.38 -7.71 -9.23
C PHE A 6 19.68 -8.59 -8.01
N GLU A 7 20.96 -8.87 -7.78
CA GLU A 7 21.42 -9.69 -6.67
C GLU A 7 21.22 -9.00 -5.31
N ASN A 8 21.32 -7.67 -5.28
CA ASN A 8 21.00 -6.84 -4.13
C ASN A 8 20.61 -5.43 -4.57
N TYR A 9 20.07 -4.65 -3.62
CA TYR A 9 19.52 -3.31 -3.87
C TYR A 9 20.23 -2.24 -3.04
N LYS A 10 21.49 -2.46 -2.63
CA LYS A 10 22.29 -1.39 -2.03
C LYS A 10 22.52 -0.30 -3.09
N GLN A 11 22.42 0.97 -2.69
CA GLN A 11 22.52 2.08 -3.65
C GLN A 11 23.81 2.06 -4.48
N GLU A 12 24.94 1.70 -3.86
CA GLU A 12 26.24 1.53 -4.54
C GLU A 12 26.20 0.48 -5.65
N TYR A 13 25.57 -0.67 -5.38
CA TYR A 13 25.43 -1.75 -6.35
C TYR A 13 24.54 -1.31 -7.53
N ILE A 14 23.42 -0.65 -7.23
CA ILE A 14 22.50 -0.14 -8.24
C ILE A 14 23.18 0.95 -9.09
N ALA A 15 23.93 1.87 -8.46
CA ALA A 15 24.71 2.89 -9.14
C ALA A 15 25.72 2.29 -10.12
N GLN A 16 26.48 1.29 -9.67
CA GLN A 16 27.43 0.60 -10.53
C GLN A 16 26.74 -0.15 -11.67
N LYS A 17 25.59 -0.81 -11.42
CA LYS A 17 24.88 -1.60 -12.44
C LYS A 17 24.14 -0.75 -13.48
N LEU A 18 23.50 0.35 -13.06
CA LEU A 18 22.64 1.15 -13.94
C LEU A 18 23.34 2.37 -14.56
N LEU A 19 24.27 2.97 -13.83
CA LEU A 19 24.98 4.18 -14.25
C LEU A 19 26.44 3.93 -14.58
N ASN A 20 26.99 2.76 -14.17
CA ASN A 20 28.42 2.48 -14.22
C ASN A 20 29.24 3.50 -13.42
N GLU A 21 28.69 4.00 -12.32
CA GLU A 21 29.29 5.00 -11.45
C GLU A 21 29.55 4.43 -10.05
N ALA A 22 30.67 4.84 -9.46
CA ALA A 22 30.97 4.71 -8.05
C ALA A 22 31.00 6.10 -7.42
N TYR A 23 30.65 6.19 -6.14
CA TYR A 23 30.60 7.45 -5.39
C TYR A 23 31.01 7.22 -3.93
N SER A 24 31.24 8.30 -3.20
CA SER A 24 31.60 8.24 -1.78
C SER A 24 30.37 7.90 -0.93
N ALA A 25 30.01 6.62 -0.88
CA ALA A 25 28.96 6.14 0.02
C ALA A 25 29.28 6.50 1.48
N HIS A 26 28.24 6.74 2.27
CA HIS A 26 28.33 7.30 3.64
C HIS A 26 28.63 8.80 3.71
N ASN A 27 28.75 9.49 2.57
CA ASN A 27 28.59 10.94 2.50
C ASN A 27 27.15 11.26 2.12
N ALA A 28 26.39 11.81 3.07
CA ALA A 28 24.96 12.06 2.87
C ALA A 28 24.64 12.92 1.65
N LEU A 29 25.49 13.90 1.32
CA LEU A 29 25.27 14.75 0.14
C LEU A 29 25.47 13.96 -1.16
N ASP A 30 26.50 13.12 -1.22
CA ASP A 30 26.76 12.30 -2.40
C ASP A 30 25.76 11.13 -2.51
N ASP A 31 25.31 10.57 -1.38
CA ASP A 31 24.20 9.62 -1.32
C ASP A 31 22.93 10.24 -1.94
N CYS A 32 22.58 11.48 -1.58
CA CYS A 32 21.43 12.17 -2.16
C CYS A 32 21.60 12.47 -3.67
N ARG A 33 22.80 12.90 -4.09
CA ARG A 33 23.09 13.16 -5.50
C ARG A 33 22.98 11.91 -6.34
N MET A 34 23.56 10.80 -5.87
CA MET A 34 23.51 9.52 -6.57
C MET A 34 22.07 9.00 -6.65
N LEU A 35 21.30 9.09 -5.55
CA LEU A 35 19.89 8.72 -5.56
C LEU A 35 19.09 9.51 -6.62
N MET A 36 19.32 10.83 -6.72
CA MET A 36 18.67 11.65 -7.74
C MET A 36 19.05 11.22 -9.15
N SER A 37 20.31 10.90 -9.42
CA SER A 37 20.76 10.38 -10.72
C SER A 37 20.09 9.05 -11.06
N LEU A 38 19.98 8.14 -10.10
CA LEU A 38 19.32 6.85 -10.27
C LEU A 38 17.83 7.01 -10.57
N VAL A 39 17.13 7.88 -9.85
CA VAL A 39 15.71 8.16 -10.08
C VAL A 39 15.51 8.74 -11.48
N LYS A 40 16.35 9.70 -11.90
CA LYS A 40 16.29 10.29 -13.26
C LYS A 40 16.53 9.25 -14.35
N LYS A 41 17.44 8.29 -14.12
CA LYS A 41 17.75 7.21 -15.07
C LYS A 41 16.55 6.31 -15.38
N THR A 42 15.57 6.24 -14.48
CA THR A 42 14.35 5.44 -14.72
C THR A 42 13.42 6.07 -15.76
N GLU A 43 13.56 7.37 -16.04
CA GLU A 43 12.66 8.17 -16.89
C GLU A 43 11.18 8.10 -16.46
N LYS A 44 10.93 7.67 -15.22
CA LYS A 44 9.59 7.42 -14.65
C LYS A 44 9.40 8.18 -13.35
N ILE A 45 9.96 9.39 -13.25
CA ILE A 45 9.93 10.20 -12.03
C ILE A 45 8.48 10.39 -11.54
N ASP A 46 7.56 10.72 -12.44
CA ASP A 46 6.16 10.96 -12.06
C ASP A 46 5.50 9.72 -11.45
N VAL A 47 5.73 8.55 -12.04
CA VAL A 47 5.22 7.26 -11.54
C VAL A 47 5.88 6.92 -10.19
N LEU A 48 7.18 7.19 -10.04
CA LEU A 48 7.88 6.97 -8.78
C LEU A 48 7.31 7.85 -7.66
N LEU A 49 7.06 9.12 -7.97
CA LEU A 49 6.49 10.09 -7.03
C LEU A 49 5.02 9.80 -6.70
N SER A 50 4.23 9.29 -7.64
CA SER A 50 2.81 8.96 -7.38
C SER A 50 2.64 7.66 -6.59
N ASP A 51 3.44 6.64 -6.90
CA ASP A 51 3.14 5.28 -6.45
C ASP A 51 4.00 4.83 -5.27
N TYR A 52 5.17 5.46 -5.06
CA TYR A 52 6.16 5.00 -4.09
C TYR A 52 6.61 6.05 -3.07
N PHE A 53 6.20 7.31 -3.22
CA PHE A 53 6.48 8.35 -2.24
C PHE A 53 5.36 8.49 -1.21
N TYR A 54 5.77 8.75 0.03
CA TYR A 54 4.86 9.12 1.10
C TYR A 54 4.60 10.62 1.07
N SER A 55 3.36 11.02 1.30
CA SER A 55 3.04 12.42 1.54
C SER A 55 3.70 12.91 2.83
N SER A 56 4.01 14.21 2.92
CA SER A 56 4.69 14.79 4.09
C SER A 56 3.96 14.51 5.42
N HIS A 57 2.63 14.50 5.42
CA HIS A 57 1.81 14.20 6.58
C HIS A 57 1.90 12.73 7.06
N GLN A 58 2.40 11.82 6.23
CA GLN A 58 2.65 10.43 6.60
C GLN A 58 3.97 10.26 7.35
N VAL A 59 4.90 11.21 7.27
CA VAL A 59 6.20 11.12 7.92
C VAL A 59 6.11 11.77 9.30
N THR A 60 6.16 10.95 10.35
CA THR A 60 6.04 11.39 11.74
C THR A 60 7.29 11.01 12.54
N PHE A 61 7.43 11.53 13.76
CA PHE A 61 8.52 11.12 14.67
C PHE A 61 8.49 9.62 15.01
N GLN A 62 7.34 8.95 14.83
CA GLN A 62 7.17 7.51 15.02
C GLN A 62 7.47 6.70 13.75
N GLY A 63 8.00 7.36 12.70
CA GLY A 63 8.22 6.78 11.38
C GLY A 63 7.10 7.08 10.39
N VAL A 64 7.08 6.31 9.30
CA VAL A 64 6.10 6.45 8.23
C VAL A 64 4.76 5.83 8.65
N GLN A 65 3.69 6.60 8.48
CA GLN A 65 2.31 6.22 8.74
C GLN A 65 1.64 5.77 7.43
N PRO A 66 0.77 4.75 7.47
CA PRO A 66 0.02 4.36 6.30
C PRO A 66 -0.87 5.53 5.84
N ASN A 67 -1.14 5.59 4.53
CA ASN A 67 -2.11 6.54 3.99
C ASN A 67 -3.46 6.26 4.66
N LYS A 68 -4.18 7.29 5.10
CA LYS A 68 -5.50 7.15 5.73
C LYS A 68 -6.46 6.35 4.85
N GLU A 69 -6.38 6.52 3.54
CA GLU A 69 -7.17 5.80 2.56
C GLU A 69 -6.50 4.50 2.10
N SER A 70 -6.04 3.67 3.04
CA SER A 70 -5.36 2.40 2.75
C SER A 70 -5.84 1.27 3.65
N LEU A 71 -5.71 0.02 3.17
CA LEU A 71 -6.04 -1.15 3.97
C LEU A 71 -5.09 -1.30 5.17
N GLU A 72 -3.84 -0.87 5.04
CA GLU A 72 -2.86 -0.85 6.13
C GLU A 72 -3.30 0.06 7.26
N HIS A 73 -3.94 1.19 6.94
CA HIS A 73 -4.53 2.07 7.94
C HIS A 73 -5.62 1.35 8.74
N LEU A 74 -6.52 0.64 8.06
CA LEU A 74 -7.56 -0.16 8.71
C LEU A 74 -6.97 -1.31 9.56
N LEU A 75 -5.90 -1.95 9.09
CA LEU A 75 -5.19 -2.99 9.84
C LEU A 75 -4.51 -2.42 11.10
N ARG A 76 -3.81 -1.29 10.98
CA ARG A 76 -3.09 -0.65 12.09
C ARG A 76 -4.04 -0.15 13.17
N ASN A 77 -5.21 0.35 12.78
CA ASN A 77 -6.29 0.76 13.69
C ASN A 77 -7.15 -0.40 14.21
N LYS A 78 -6.79 -1.66 13.93
CA LYS A 78 -7.50 -2.87 14.39
C LYS A 78 -8.95 -2.97 13.91
N VAL A 79 -9.30 -2.27 12.83
CA VAL A 79 -10.57 -2.45 12.11
C VAL A 79 -10.55 -3.82 11.41
N LEU A 80 -9.44 -4.11 10.73
CA LEU A 80 -9.19 -5.40 10.09
C LEU A 80 -8.28 -6.28 10.95
N SER A 81 -8.51 -7.60 10.90
CA SER A 81 -7.50 -8.57 11.32
C SER A 81 -6.52 -8.84 10.18
N ARG A 82 -5.32 -9.34 10.50
CA ARG A 82 -4.31 -9.73 9.51
C ARG A 82 -4.84 -10.74 8.48
N THR A 83 -5.73 -11.66 8.91
CA THR A 83 -6.38 -12.62 8.02
C THR A 83 -7.32 -11.96 7.03
N ILE A 84 -8.13 -10.98 7.47
CA ILE A 84 -9.06 -10.27 6.59
C ILE A 84 -8.29 -9.37 5.62
N PHE A 85 -7.27 -8.68 6.12
CA PHE A 85 -6.36 -7.87 5.31
C PHE A 85 -5.76 -8.70 4.16
N LYS A 86 -5.16 -9.87 4.47
CA LYS A 86 -4.58 -10.73 3.46
C LYS A 86 -5.59 -11.21 2.42
N LYS A 87 -6.81 -11.57 2.84
CA LYS A 87 -7.86 -11.96 1.90
C LYS A 87 -8.25 -10.83 0.95
N LEU A 88 -8.26 -9.58 1.43
CA LEU A 88 -8.55 -8.42 0.59
C LEU A 88 -7.45 -8.23 -0.46
N GLU A 89 -6.18 -8.33 -0.06
CA GLU A 89 -5.03 -8.29 -0.97
C GLU A 89 -5.09 -9.42 -2.01
N ASP A 90 -5.27 -10.67 -1.56
CA ASP A 90 -5.38 -11.86 -2.43
C ASP A 90 -6.57 -11.75 -3.41
N SER A 91 -7.59 -10.98 -3.04
CA SER A 91 -8.80 -10.73 -3.84
C SER A 91 -8.77 -9.42 -4.61
N THR A 92 -7.64 -8.69 -4.62
CA THR A 92 -7.44 -7.38 -5.25
C THR A 92 -8.49 -6.32 -4.87
N LEU A 93 -9.11 -6.46 -3.70
CA LEU A 93 -10.00 -5.45 -3.13
C LEU A 93 -9.17 -4.41 -2.40
N THR A 94 -9.41 -3.13 -2.68
CA THR A 94 -8.66 -2.00 -2.15
C THR A 94 -9.53 -1.22 -1.18
N TYR A 95 -8.94 -0.24 -0.48
CA TYR A 95 -9.69 0.70 0.35
C TYR A 95 -10.84 1.35 -0.42
N ASN A 96 -10.59 1.81 -1.65
CA ASN A 96 -11.61 2.45 -2.48
C ASN A 96 -12.77 1.52 -2.84
N HIS A 97 -12.52 0.22 -3.06
CA HIS A 97 -13.62 -0.73 -3.27
C HIS A 97 -14.53 -0.80 -2.04
N LEU A 98 -13.96 -0.82 -0.83
CA LEU A 98 -14.74 -0.82 0.42
C LEU A 98 -15.51 0.50 0.59
N LYS A 99 -14.83 1.64 0.41
CA LYS A 99 -15.41 2.98 0.54
C LYS A 99 -16.58 3.17 -0.43
N ILE A 100 -16.40 2.83 -1.71
CA ILE A 100 -17.45 2.94 -2.73
C ILE A 100 -18.63 2.02 -2.39
N SER A 101 -18.38 0.77 -1.98
CA SER A 101 -19.45 -0.15 -1.59
C SER A 101 -20.24 0.36 -0.39
N TYR A 102 -19.57 0.92 0.61
CA TYR A 102 -20.23 1.53 1.76
C TYR A 102 -21.06 2.76 1.37
N HIS A 103 -20.52 3.69 0.59
CA HIS A 103 -21.30 4.86 0.16
C HIS A 103 -22.50 4.51 -0.74
N ARG A 104 -22.46 3.38 -1.45
CA ARG A 104 -23.57 2.93 -2.29
C ARG A 104 -24.74 2.40 -1.47
N ASP A 105 -24.48 1.58 -0.44
CA ASP A 105 -25.55 0.83 0.25
C ASP A 105 -25.19 0.46 1.70
N GLY A 106 -24.37 1.29 2.34
CA GLY A 106 -23.94 1.15 3.74
C GLY A 106 -23.36 -0.22 4.07
N PHE A 107 -23.89 -0.81 5.14
CA PHE A 107 -23.52 -2.16 5.58
C PHE A 107 -23.80 -3.22 4.51
N ASP A 108 -24.94 -3.14 3.82
CA ASP A 108 -25.36 -4.18 2.87
C ASP A 108 -24.45 -4.19 1.64
N GLY A 109 -24.03 -3.02 1.16
CA GLY A 109 -23.05 -2.90 0.08
C GLY A 109 -21.71 -3.57 0.41
N LEU A 110 -21.22 -3.40 1.65
CA LEU A 110 -20.04 -4.11 2.14
C LEU A 110 -20.32 -5.61 2.31
N PHE A 111 -21.49 -5.99 2.82
CA PHE A 111 -21.85 -7.38 3.02
C PHE A 111 -21.86 -8.15 1.70
N TYR A 112 -22.50 -7.62 0.66
CA TYR A 112 -22.51 -8.24 -0.66
C TYR A 112 -21.12 -8.36 -1.28
N LEU A 113 -20.31 -7.29 -1.22
CA LEU A 113 -18.95 -7.30 -1.75
C LEU A 113 -18.06 -8.36 -1.06
N LEU A 114 -18.09 -8.41 0.27
CA LEU A 114 -17.17 -9.25 1.05
C LEU A 114 -17.63 -10.71 1.15
N SER A 115 -18.93 -10.95 1.04
CA SER A 115 -19.53 -12.30 1.11
C SER A 115 -19.71 -12.98 -0.25
N GLU A 116 -19.42 -12.29 -1.36
CA GLU A 116 -19.43 -12.82 -2.72
C GLU A 116 -18.78 -14.21 -2.77
N LYS A 117 -19.42 -15.19 -3.42
CA LYS A 117 -18.88 -16.55 -3.45
C LYS A 117 -17.78 -16.67 -4.49
N THR A 118 -16.66 -17.25 -4.10
CA THR A 118 -15.63 -17.68 -5.05
C THR A 118 -16.09 -18.95 -5.80
N GLY A 119 -15.34 -19.39 -6.83
CA GLY A 119 -15.62 -20.65 -7.55
C GLY A 119 -15.68 -21.89 -6.64
N SER A 120 -15.14 -21.81 -5.42
CA SER A 120 -15.21 -22.86 -4.39
C SER A 120 -16.47 -22.80 -3.50
N GLY A 121 -17.37 -21.84 -3.72
CA GLY A 121 -18.57 -21.61 -2.91
C GLY A 121 -18.33 -20.91 -1.57
N LYS A 122 -17.08 -20.67 -1.16
CA LYS A 122 -16.72 -19.90 0.05
C LYS A 122 -16.83 -18.40 -0.19
N ALA A 123 -17.17 -17.65 0.85
CA ALA A 123 -17.13 -16.19 0.83
C ALA A 123 -15.73 -15.70 0.47
N ARG A 124 -15.66 -14.73 -0.46
CA ARG A 124 -14.46 -14.10 -0.99
C ARG A 124 -13.57 -13.60 0.13
N ILE A 125 -14.14 -12.83 1.05
CA ILE A 125 -13.44 -12.29 2.21
C ILE A 125 -14.03 -12.88 3.50
N SER A 126 -15.31 -12.59 3.76
CA SER A 126 -16.00 -12.96 4.99
C SER A 126 -17.50 -12.81 4.82
N ASN A 127 -18.27 -13.74 5.39
CA ASN A 127 -19.72 -13.59 5.61
C ASN A 127 -20.05 -13.29 7.09
N ASN A 128 -19.03 -13.10 7.93
CA ASN A 128 -19.22 -12.78 9.34
C ASN A 128 -19.66 -11.32 9.49
N ARG A 129 -20.92 -11.13 9.85
CA ARG A 129 -21.53 -9.81 10.05
C ARG A 129 -20.77 -8.91 11.02
N ARG A 130 -20.16 -9.44 12.10
CA ARG A 130 -19.40 -8.64 13.06
C ARG A 130 -18.13 -8.05 12.45
N VAL A 131 -17.47 -8.79 11.54
CA VAL A 131 -16.29 -8.29 10.83
C VAL A 131 -16.69 -7.16 9.89
N ILE A 132 -17.80 -7.34 9.17
CA ILE A 132 -18.31 -6.38 8.20
C ILE A 132 -18.80 -5.12 8.92
N GLN A 133 -19.46 -5.27 10.07
CA GLN A 133 -19.93 -4.16 10.89
C GLN A 133 -18.78 -3.26 11.34
N LYS A 134 -17.63 -3.82 11.77
CA LYS A 134 -16.47 -3.00 12.13
C LYS A 134 -15.98 -2.11 10.99
N ILE A 135 -16.04 -2.62 9.76
CA ILE A 135 -15.65 -1.85 8.56
C ILE A 135 -16.70 -0.77 8.29
N ALA A 136 -17.98 -1.10 8.40
CA ALA A 136 -19.07 -0.14 8.25
C ALA A 136 -19.01 0.98 9.31
N ASP A 137 -18.77 0.62 10.57
CA ASP A 137 -18.63 1.57 11.68
C ASP A 137 -17.45 2.52 11.46
N PHE A 138 -16.33 2.00 10.90
CA PHE A 138 -15.19 2.85 10.56
C PHE A 138 -15.60 3.94 9.56
N PHE A 139 -16.24 3.58 8.45
CA PHE A 139 -16.66 4.56 7.44
C PHE A 139 -17.78 5.48 7.93
N SER A 140 -18.68 5.00 8.80
CA SER A 140 -19.72 5.84 9.41
C SER A 140 -19.17 6.93 10.30
N ASN A 141 -17.96 6.77 10.86
CA ASN A 141 -17.31 7.75 11.73
C ASN A 141 -16.32 8.65 10.97
N GLU A 142 -16.13 8.43 9.65
CA GLU A 142 -15.34 9.34 8.80
C GLU A 142 -16.16 10.50 8.21
N GLU A 143 -17.50 10.44 8.29
CA GLU A 143 -18.44 11.54 7.95
C GLU A 143 -18.69 12.48 9.14
#